data_AF-A0A1R3UQL3-F1
#
_entry.id   AF-A0A1R3UQL3-F1
#
_cell.length_a   1.000
_cell.length_b   1.000
_cell.length_c   1.000
_cell.angle_alpha   90.00
_cell.angle_beta   90.00
_cell.angle_gamma   90.00
#
_symmetry.space_group_name_H-M   'P 1'
#
loop_
_entity.id
_entity.type
_entity.pdbx_description
1 polymer ?
#
loop_
_entity_poly.entity_id
_entity_poly.type
_entity_poly.pdbx_seq_one_letter_code
_entity_poly.pdbx_strand_id
1 'polypeptide(L)'
;MTDIHVPPPILPQGWDEIDTSIDDEAPTALDDEQFRRYCLTIRDLLRAAGLRVRDYDRRTPDILNVNDGDLDMQIQLDRYRTADVEIHLGEALPETGTCVRTASRMVRLFELARAFDQARERLT
;
A
#
# COMPACT_ATOMS: atom_id res chain seq x y z
N MET A 1 8.60 9.52 37.99
CA MET A 1 7.43 9.36 37.12
C MET A 1 7.89 9.74 35.72
N THR A 2 7.97 8.78 34.82
CA THR A 2 8.49 8.98 33.47
C THR A 2 7.35 9.50 32.62
N ASP A 3 7.44 10.76 32.19
CA ASP A 3 6.52 11.35 31.21
C ASP A 3 6.60 10.54 29.91
N ILE A 4 5.50 9.83 29.61
CA ILE A 4 5.34 9.14 28.34
C ILE A 4 4.90 10.20 27.35
N HIS A 5 5.86 10.70 26.56
CA HIS A 5 5.56 11.59 25.45
C HIS A 5 4.88 10.78 24.34
N VAL A 6 3.56 10.72 24.38
CA VAL A 6 2.76 10.13 23.30
C VAL A 6 2.77 11.12 22.13
N PRO A 7 3.10 10.69 20.89
CA PRO A 7 3.04 11.57 19.74
C PRO A 7 1.60 12.08 19.53
N PRO A 8 1.43 13.29 18.97
CA PRO A 8 0.12 13.88 18.79
C PRO A 8 -0.75 12.99 17.90
N PRO A 9 -2.09 12.98 18.12
CA PRO A 9 -3.01 12.20 17.30
C PRO A 9 -2.89 12.62 15.84
N ILE A 10 -2.76 11.62 14.97
CA ILE A 10 -2.78 11.79 13.53
C ILE A 10 -4.19 12.28 13.15
N LEU A 11 -4.29 13.39 12.41
CA LEU A 11 -5.55 14.00 11.98
C LEU A 11 -5.93 13.51 10.56
N PRO A 12 -7.22 13.44 10.21
CA PRO A 12 -7.67 13.09 8.86
C PRO A 12 -7.46 14.28 7.91
N GLN A 13 -6.24 14.42 7.42
CA GLN A 13 -5.81 15.09 6.18
C GLN A 13 -4.29 14.86 6.10
N GLY A 14 -3.88 13.81 5.39
CA GLY A 14 -2.47 13.42 5.29
C GLY A 14 -2.12 12.22 6.17
N TRP A 15 -2.17 11.01 5.60
CA TRP A 15 -1.35 9.92 6.14
C TRP A 15 0.08 10.19 5.67
N ASP A 16 0.99 10.60 6.55
CA ASP A 16 2.33 11.05 6.14
C ASP A 16 2.28 12.16 5.07
N GLU A 17 1.38 13.14 5.23
CA GLU A 17 1.12 14.23 4.26
C GLU A 17 0.54 13.78 2.90
N ILE A 18 0.12 12.52 2.75
CA ILE A 18 -0.47 11.99 1.52
C ILE A 18 -1.94 12.43 1.38
N ASP A 19 -2.27 13.02 0.23
CA ASP A 19 -3.65 13.40 -0.13
C ASP A 19 -4.52 12.17 -0.41
N THR A 20 -5.47 11.90 0.48
CA THR A 20 -6.47 10.82 0.39
C THR A 20 -7.87 11.33 0.02
N SER A 21 -8.02 12.59 -0.42
CA SER A 21 -9.32 13.20 -0.76
C SER A 21 -10.09 12.45 -1.86
N ILE A 22 -9.40 11.62 -2.65
CA ILE A 22 -9.99 10.77 -3.70
C ILE A 22 -11.05 9.79 -3.16
N ASP A 23 -10.99 9.43 -1.86
CA ASP A 23 -11.94 8.53 -1.22
C ASP A 23 -13.33 9.19 -1.03
N ASP A 24 -13.36 10.52 -0.86
CA ASP A 24 -14.58 11.31 -0.64
C ASP A 24 -15.30 11.64 -1.97
N GLU A 25 -14.69 11.37 -3.11
CA GLU A 25 -15.24 11.70 -4.41
C GLU A 25 -16.38 10.73 -4.80
N ALA A 26 -17.52 11.28 -5.25
CA ALA A 26 -18.61 10.53 -5.86
C ALA A 26 -18.43 10.57 -7.38
N PRO A 27 -17.89 9.50 -8.01
CA PRO A 27 -18.71 8.35 -8.40
C PRO A 27 -18.07 6.99 -8.05
N THR A 28 -18.85 5.91 -8.16
CA THR A 28 -18.37 4.52 -8.01
C THR A 28 -17.32 4.13 -9.05
N ALA A 29 -17.29 4.80 -10.21
CA ALA A 29 -16.29 4.63 -11.25
C ALA A 29 -15.52 5.94 -11.44
N LEU A 30 -14.20 5.89 -11.31
CA LEU A 30 -13.32 7.05 -11.47
C LEU A 30 -13.13 7.41 -12.94
N ASP A 31 -13.14 8.71 -13.25
CA ASP A 31 -12.65 9.21 -14.54
C ASP A 31 -11.12 9.08 -14.66
N ASP A 32 -10.54 9.42 -15.81
CA ASP A 32 -9.11 9.20 -16.05
C ASP A 32 -8.19 9.99 -15.10
N GLU A 33 -8.58 11.21 -14.70
CA GLU A 33 -7.78 12.04 -13.78
C GLU A 33 -7.96 11.58 -12.33
N GLN A 34 -9.19 11.25 -11.95
CA GLN A 34 -9.51 10.63 -10.67
C GLN A 34 -8.78 9.30 -10.49
N PHE A 35 -8.79 8.44 -11.51
CA PHE A 35 -8.14 7.14 -11.48
C PHE A 35 -6.61 7.29 -11.40
N ARG A 36 -6.03 8.25 -12.13
CA ARG A 36 -4.62 8.58 -12.00
C ARG A 36 -4.26 9.00 -10.58
N ARG A 37 -5.02 9.90 -9.97
CA ARG A 37 -4.80 10.32 -8.57
C ARG A 37 -4.96 9.16 -7.61
N TYR A 38 -6.00 8.34 -7.77
CA TYR A 38 -6.21 7.11 -6.99
C TYR A 38 -5.00 6.17 -7.03
N CYS A 39 -4.47 5.89 -8.22
CA CYS A 39 -3.27 5.07 -8.38
C CYS A 39 -2.04 5.67 -7.70
N LEU A 40 -1.87 6.99 -7.74
CA LEU A 40 -0.78 7.70 -7.06
C LEU A 40 -0.95 7.67 -5.54
N THR A 41 -2.16 7.92 -5.03
CA THR A 41 -2.47 7.84 -3.60
C THR A 41 -2.19 6.44 -3.05
N ILE A 42 -2.62 5.37 -3.73
CA ILE A 42 -2.31 3.99 -3.32
C ILE A 42 -0.81 3.73 -3.29
N ARG A 43 -0.07 4.16 -4.33
CA ARG A 43 1.39 4.02 -4.39
C ARG A 43 2.04 4.67 -3.18
N ASP A 44 1.63 5.89 -2.85
CA ASP A 44 2.24 6.69 -1.81
C ASP A 44 1.89 6.12 -0.42
N LEU A 45 0.66 5.66 -0.21
CA LEU A 45 0.28 4.95 1.01
C LEU A 45 1.11 3.67 1.20
N LEU A 46 1.28 2.86 0.16
CA LEU A 46 2.13 1.66 0.24
C LEU A 46 3.60 2.01 0.54
N ARG A 47 4.10 3.15 0.05
CA ARG A 47 5.46 3.63 0.39
C ARG A 47 5.55 4.08 1.85
N ALA A 48 4.55 4.82 2.35
CA ALA A 48 4.47 5.22 3.76
C ALA A 48 4.38 4.00 4.71
N ALA A 49 3.82 2.88 4.23
CA ALA A 49 3.85 1.59 4.92
C ALA A 49 5.26 0.96 5.05
N GLY A 50 6.25 1.54 4.38
CA GLY A 50 7.60 0.98 4.28
C GLY A 50 7.76 -0.10 3.22
N LEU A 51 6.87 -0.17 2.22
CA LEU A 51 7.04 -1.06 1.05
C LEU A 51 7.83 -0.37 -0.06
N ARG A 52 8.66 -1.14 -0.78
CA ARG A 52 9.39 -0.58 -1.94
C ARG A 52 8.54 -0.72 -3.19
N VAL A 53 7.80 0.34 -3.49
CA VAL A 53 6.94 0.40 -4.67
C VAL A 53 7.71 1.06 -5.82
N ARG A 54 7.87 0.35 -6.93
CA ARG A 54 8.43 0.92 -8.17
C ARG A 54 7.38 1.83 -8.80
N ASP A 55 7.83 2.98 -9.31
CA ASP A 55 6.94 3.88 -10.04
C ASP A 55 6.42 3.19 -11.30
N TYR A 56 5.16 3.46 -11.63
CA TYR A 56 4.50 3.00 -12.84
C TYR A 56 5.26 3.44 -14.10
N ASP A 57 5.17 2.65 -15.18
CA ASP A 57 5.34 3.22 -16.52
C ASP A 57 4.22 4.24 -16.73
N ARG A 58 4.56 5.46 -17.18
CA ARG A 58 3.59 6.54 -17.43
C ARG A 58 2.52 6.17 -18.46
N ARG A 59 2.68 5.04 -19.15
CA ARG A 59 1.74 4.48 -20.12
C ARG A 59 0.63 3.61 -19.50
N THR A 60 0.86 3.07 -18.29
CA THR A 60 -0.02 2.06 -17.67
C THR A 60 -0.06 2.30 -16.14
N PRO A 61 -0.78 3.36 -15.69
CA PRO A 61 -0.79 3.80 -14.29
C PRO A 61 -1.59 2.89 -13.36
N ASP A 62 -2.19 1.81 -13.86
CA ASP A 62 -2.98 0.84 -13.12
C ASP A 62 -2.13 -0.29 -12.50
N ILE A 63 -0.87 -0.51 -12.92
CA ILE A 63 -0.05 -1.63 -12.44
C ILE A 63 1.09 -1.20 -11.51
N LEU A 64 0.97 -1.49 -10.22
CA LEU A 64 2.03 -1.32 -9.22
C LEU A 64 2.90 -2.55 -9.11
N ASN A 65 4.21 -2.35 -9.08
CA ASN A 65 5.15 -3.41 -8.74
C ASN A 65 5.79 -3.10 -7.38
N VAL A 66 5.51 -3.94 -6.39
CA VAL A 66 6.02 -3.86 -5.03
C VAL A 66 7.07 -4.94 -4.84
N ASN A 67 8.27 -4.55 -4.41
CA ASN A 67 9.32 -5.49 -4.04
C ASN A 67 9.55 -5.43 -2.52
N ASP A 68 9.42 -6.58 -1.85
CA ASP A 68 9.79 -6.74 -0.45
C ASP A 68 10.92 -7.76 -0.32
N GLY A 69 12.01 -7.58 -1.07
CA GLY A 69 13.14 -8.52 -1.14
C GLY A 69 12.84 -9.70 -2.08
N ASP A 70 12.78 -10.91 -1.52
CA ASP A 70 12.44 -12.21 -2.14
C ASP A 70 10.96 -12.33 -2.59
N LEU A 71 10.10 -11.38 -2.20
CA LEU A 71 8.71 -11.31 -2.65
C LEU A 71 8.53 -10.14 -3.61
N ASP A 72 8.06 -10.45 -4.80
CA ASP A 72 7.56 -9.48 -5.76
C ASP A 72 6.04 -9.56 -5.79
N MET A 73 5.37 -8.41 -5.73
CA MET A 73 3.92 -8.32 -5.81
C MET A 73 3.55 -7.36 -6.92
N GLN A 74 2.64 -7.78 -7.78
CA GLN A 74 2.00 -6.95 -8.77
C GLN A 74 0.58 -6.65 -8.32
N ILE A 75 0.22 -5.37 -8.29
CA ILE A 75 -1.14 -4.92 -7.95
C ILE A 75 -1.69 -4.20 -9.18
N GLN A 76 -2.74 -4.73 -9.77
CA GLN A 76 -3.49 -4.07 -10.83
C GLN A 76 -4.72 -3.41 -10.23
N LEU A 77 -4.82 -2.09 -10.40
CA LEU A 77 -5.90 -1.27 -9.92
C LEU A 77 -6.95 -1.06 -11.01
N ASP A 78 -8.20 -0.90 -10.60
CA ASP A 78 -9.28 -0.62 -11.53
C ASP A 78 -10.09 0.62 -11.08
N ARG A 79 -10.71 1.28 -12.06
CA ARG A 79 -11.53 2.49 -11.89
C ARG A 79 -12.71 2.32 -10.94
N TYR A 80 -13.15 1.09 -10.68
CA TYR A 80 -14.20 0.78 -9.70
C TYR A 80 -13.66 0.61 -8.28
N ARG A 81 -12.42 1.06 -8.01
CA ARG A 81 -11.73 0.93 -6.72
C ARG A 81 -11.54 -0.53 -6.30
N THR A 82 -11.39 -1.41 -7.28
CA THR A 82 -11.01 -2.81 -7.07
C THR A 82 -9.53 -2.99 -7.38
N ALA A 83 -8.93 -4.05 -6.84
CA ALA A 83 -7.54 -4.38 -7.08
C ALA A 83 -7.39 -5.90 -7.23
N ASP A 84 -6.67 -6.31 -8.27
CA ASP A 84 -6.17 -7.67 -8.43
C ASP A 84 -4.71 -7.70 -7.97
N VAL A 85 -4.37 -8.69 -7.13
CA VAL A 85 -3.03 -8.80 -6.53
C VAL A 85 -2.44 -10.16 -6.89
N GLU A 86 -1.33 -10.13 -7.59
CA GLU A 86 -0.50 -11.31 -7.87
C GLU A 86 0.78 -11.25 -7.04
N ILE A 87 1.11 -12.34 -6.36
CA ILE A 87 2.34 -12.46 -5.57
C ILE A 87 3.24 -13.50 -6.23
N HIS A 88 4.43 -13.05 -6.63
CA HIS A 88 5.47 -13.88 -7.21
C HIS A 88 6.60 -14.08 -6.19
N LEU A 89 7.09 -15.30 -6.11
CA LEU A 89 8.36 -15.60 -5.46
C LEU A 89 9.45 -15.37 -6.50
N GLY A 90 10.45 -14.55 -6.17
CA GLY A 90 11.55 -14.26 -7.10
C GLY A 90 12.23 -15.55 -7.60
N GLU A 91 12.72 -15.52 -8.85
CA GLU A 91 13.20 -16.69 -9.60
C GLU A 91 14.44 -17.39 -9.01
N ALA A 92 15.03 -16.85 -7.94
CA ALA A 92 16.02 -17.55 -7.14
C ALA A 92 15.81 -17.14 -5.69
N LEU A 93 15.05 -17.93 -4.92
CA LEU A 93 15.20 -17.91 -3.47
C LEU A 93 16.69 -18.19 -3.22
N PRO A 94 17.48 -17.22 -2.71
CA PRO A 94 18.89 -17.47 -2.44
C PRO A 94 18.97 -18.71 -1.57
N GLU A 95 19.86 -19.63 -1.93
CA GLU A 95 19.99 -20.93 -1.28
C GLU A 95 19.79 -20.77 0.23
N THR A 96 18.74 -21.42 0.76
CA THR A 96 18.22 -21.33 2.15
C THR A 96 17.27 -20.17 2.53
N GLY A 97 16.49 -19.64 1.59
CA GLY A 97 15.21 -18.99 1.90
C GLY A 97 14.18 -20.03 2.35
N THR A 98 14.10 -20.34 3.65
CA THR A 98 13.16 -21.33 4.19
C THR A 98 11.71 -20.89 4.00
N CYS A 99 10.75 -21.82 3.85
CA CYS A 99 9.31 -21.53 3.83
C CYS A 99 8.86 -20.60 4.97
N VAL A 100 9.57 -20.67 6.11
CA VAL A 100 9.40 -19.78 7.26
C VAL A 100 9.64 -18.31 6.89
N ARG A 101 10.73 -17.99 6.17
CA ARG A 101 11.03 -16.62 5.74
C ARG A 101 9.94 -16.07 4.82
N THR A 102 9.49 -16.87 3.85
CA THR A 102 8.39 -16.50 2.95
C THR A 102 7.11 -16.25 3.73
N ALA A 103 6.73 -17.19 4.61
CA ALA A 103 5.55 -17.05 5.46
C ALA A 103 5.65 -15.81 6.36
N SER A 104 6.79 -15.55 7.00
CA SER A 104 6.99 -14.36 7.83
C SER A 104 6.80 -13.06 7.06
N ARG A 105 7.22 -13.00 5.79
CA ARG A 105 7.02 -11.80 4.96
C ARG A 105 5.57 -11.64 4.52
N MET A 106 4.89 -12.72 4.15
CA MET A 106 3.44 -12.69 3.89
C MET A 106 2.68 -12.21 5.13
N VAL A 107 3.01 -12.74 6.32
CA VAL A 107 2.43 -12.30 7.59
C VAL A 107 2.68 -10.80 7.82
N ARG A 108 3.92 -10.32 7.62
CA ARG A 108 4.23 -8.89 7.73
C ARG A 108 3.37 -8.04 6.81
N LEU A 109 3.17 -8.45 5.55
CA LEU A 109 2.30 -7.72 4.62
C LEU A 109 0.86 -7.62 5.13
N PHE A 110 0.31 -8.72 5.67
CA PHE A 110 -1.02 -8.70 6.28
C PHE A 110 -1.08 -7.87 7.58
N GLU A 111 -0.03 -7.86 8.39
CA GLU A 111 0.05 -7.02 9.58
C GLU A 111 0.09 -5.53 9.24
N LEU A 112 0.84 -5.15 8.20
CA LEU A 112 0.84 -3.78 7.67
C LEU A 112 -0.57 -3.38 7.21
N ALA A 113 -1.26 -4.24 6.46
CA ALA A 113 -2.64 -3.98 6.04
C ALA A 113 -3.59 -3.78 7.22
N ARG A 114 -3.51 -4.62 8.26
CA ARG A 114 -4.32 -4.46 9.48
C ARG A 114 -4.01 -3.16 10.22
N ALA A 115 -2.74 -2.75 10.25
CA ALA A 115 -2.34 -1.49 10.87
C ALA A 115 -2.93 -0.28 10.11
N PHE A 116 -3.02 -0.34 8.78
CA PHE A 116 -3.73 0.67 7.98
C PHE A 116 -5.21 0.76 8.36
N ASP A 117 -5.91 -0.38 8.39
CA ASP A 117 -7.35 -0.40 8.69
C ASP A 117 -7.64 0.17 10.08
N GLN A 118 -6.84 -0.23 11.08
CA GLN A 118 -6.98 0.28 12.45
C GLN A 118 -6.68 1.77 12.57
N ALA A 119 -5.71 2.28 11.81
CA ALA A 119 -5.42 3.70 11.79
C ALA A 119 -6.55 4.50 11.15
N ARG A 120 -7.17 3.97 10.09
CA ARG A 120 -8.37 4.57 9.48
C ARG A 120 -9.54 4.64 10.47
N GLU A 121 -9.83 3.55 11.19
CA GLU A 121 -10.93 3.51 12.17
C GLU A 121 -10.77 4.50 13.32
N ARG A 122 -9.55 4.87 13.69
CA ARG A 122 -9.29 5.88 14.73
C ARG A 122 -9.55 7.31 14.28
N LEU A 123 -9.72 7.54 12.98
CA LEU A 123 -9.92 8.86 12.37
C LEU A 123 -11.40 9.16 12.06
N THR A 124 -12.26 8.14 12.08
CA THR A 124 -13.73 8.22 11.88
C THR A 124 -14.49 8.11 13.19
#